data_AF-A0A8S9S084-F1
#
_entry.id   AF-A0A8S9S084-F1
#
_cell.length_a   1.000
_cell.length_b   1.000
_cell.length_c   1.000
_cell.angle_alpha   90.00
_cell.angle_beta   90.00
_cell.angle_gamma   90.00
#
_symmetry.space_group_name_H-M   'P 1'
#
loop_
_entity.id
_entity.type
_entity.pdbx_description
1 polymer ?
#
loop_
_entity_poly.entity_id
_entity_poly.type
_entity_poly.pdbx_seq_one_letter_code
_entity_poly.pdbx_strand_id
1 'polypeptide(L)'
;MQFDFKHINVVPIGNEFFDHLNHSRVSDKSLKLNRLRKVYTRHVTNTHLTFRNKLSTILRDFPLPNDIHPLYMDLLRFVFDKDRYSFSLGQVNTAKDLIASIANDYANLLAFGGSLKECQALKASAVAGMFSVVNEITRGLAYLEQLRQHMGKLPLVDPDAPTILVSGYPHADKTRFVDGIVDFSAKSVAFVVGFSGYEGSMRCQVIDGVLDKPVFGDCDVVVDALALHLGDAIVLFFLDVSGTCGYSVADQVVFFHSVKAVFVDRPLLIVCDESDLMQMSEEDWRLIEEMDGGMGEEEEVGFKISNLRSEEGVISVKNVACERLLYQSGRLSCISLEEARVMRNKYIVAHQELDDDEHEVSDLFLDPDVLSRLEELEHEEGVKQSEEEQEEDDDDDDDFVIAEERFTEEHKDQLVAIRKIYNP
;
A
#
# COMPACT_ATOMS: atom_id res chain seq x y z
N MET A 1 -3.64 -6.81 -9.29
CA MET A 1 -4.86 -7.18 -8.53
C MET A 1 -4.78 -6.63 -7.09
N GLN A 2 -4.19 -5.45 -6.88
CA GLN A 2 -3.60 -5.07 -5.58
C GLN A 2 -3.95 -3.63 -5.15
N PHE A 3 -5.11 -3.11 -5.57
CA PHE A 3 -5.48 -1.70 -5.29
C PHE A 3 -6.90 -1.55 -4.72
N ASP A 4 -7.58 -2.65 -4.41
CA ASP A 4 -8.90 -2.62 -3.77
C ASP A 4 -8.79 -3.04 -2.30
N PHE A 5 -8.94 -2.08 -1.38
CA PHE A 5 -8.91 -2.32 0.06
C PHE A 5 -10.29 -2.67 0.66
N LYS A 6 -11.34 -2.80 -0.17
CA LYS A 6 -12.71 -3.08 0.31
C LYS A 6 -12.91 -4.51 0.80
N HIS A 7 -11.99 -5.43 0.45
CA HIS A 7 -12.05 -6.83 0.88
C HIS A 7 -11.63 -7.04 2.35
N ILE A 8 -11.05 -6.04 3.00
CA ILE A 8 -10.58 -6.16 4.39
C ILE A 8 -11.77 -6.23 5.34
N ASN A 9 -11.86 -7.33 6.08
CA ASN A 9 -12.93 -7.57 7.06
C ASN A 9 -12.87 -6.59 8.22
N VAL A 10 -14.03 -6.33 8.83
CA VAL A 10 -14.13 -5.49 10.04
C VAL A 10 -13.28 -6.09 11.16
N VAL A 11 -12.46 -5.25 11.80
CA VAL A 11 -11.61 -5.66 12.91
C VAL A 11 -12.44 -5.61 14.19
N PRO A 12 -12.69 -6.75 14.86
CA PRO A 12 -13.45 -6.76 16.10
C PRO A 12 -12.70 -6.02 17.22
N ILE A 13 -13.43 -5.35 18.11
CA ILE A 13 -12.85 -4.60 19.23
C ILE A 13 -13.40 -5.12 20.57
N GLY A 14 -12.51 -5.36 21.54
CA GLY A 14 -12.87 -5.70 22.92
C GLY A 14 -13.82 -6.90 23.03
N ASN A 15 -15.06 -6.64 23.47
CA ASN A 15 -16.06 -7.68 23.73
C ASN A 15 -16.60 -8.37 22.47
N GLU A 16 -16.47 -7.77 21.29
CA GLU A 16 -16.92 -8.36 20.02
C GLU A 16 -16.15 -9.64 19.66
N PHE A 17 -14.96 -9.83 20.24
CA PHE A 17 -14.25 -11.11 20.14
C PHE A 17 -15.05 -12.26 20.76
N PHE A 18 -15.88 -12.00 21.77
CA PHE A 18 -16.55 -12.99 22.61
C PHE A 18 -17.99 -13.33 22.20
N ASP A 19 -18.70 -12.44 21.51
CA ASP A 19 -20.12 -12.66 21.16
C ASP A 19 -20.36 -13.95 20.35
N HIS A 20 -19.32 -14.48 19.70
CA HIS A 20 -19.36 -15.69 18.90
C HIS A 20 -18.87 -16.96 19.63
N LEU A 21 -18.38 -16.85 20.87
CA LEU A 21 -17.96 -18.01 21.66
C LEU A 21 -19.21 -18.72 22.19
N ASN A 22 -19.67 -19.73 21.45
CA ASN A 22 -20.76 -20.61 21.88
C ASN A 22 -20.53 -21.11 23.31
N HIS A 23 -21.26 -20.55 24.27
CA HIS A 23 -21.31 -21.03 25.65
C HIS A 23 -22.07 -22.35 25.70
N SER A 24 -21.43 -23.43 25.24
CA SER A 24 -21.94 -24.78 25.47
C SER A 24 -21.87 -25.03 26.97
N ARG A 25 -23.02 -24.91 27.64
CA ARG A 25 -23.17 -25.22 29.07
C ARG A 25 -23.09 -26.73 29.20
N VAL A 26 -21.96 -27.23 29.69
CA VAL A 26 -21.80 -28.64 30.07
C VAL A 26 -22.57 -28.85 31.37
N SER A 27 -23.83 -29.24 31.24
CA SER A 27 -24.69 -29.64 32.35
C SER A 27 -24.66 -31.14 32.46
N ASP A 28 -23.64 -31.71 33.12
CA ASP A 28 -23.77 -33.07 33.68
C ASP A 28 -22.78 -33.28 34.83
N LYS A 29 -23.30 -33.29 36.06
CA LYS A 29 -22.54 -33.60 37.29
C LYS A 29 -22.16 -35.09 37.39
N SER A 30 -22.57 -35.93 36.43
CA SER A 30 -22.44 -37.40 36.45
C SER A 30 -21.31 -37.95 35.55
N LEU A 31 -20.54 -37.09 34.87
CA LEU A 31 -19.49 -37.51 33.96
C LEU A 31 -18.26 -38.04 34.71
N LYS A 32 -17.67 -39.14 34.21
CA LYS A 32 -16.36 -39.66 34.66
C LYS A 32 -15.29 -38.57 34.50
N LEU A 33 -14.36 -38.46 35.45
CA LEU A 33 -13.29 -37.45 35.48
C LEU A 33 -12.52 -37.35 34.15
N ASN A 34 -12.18 -38.48 33.52
CA ASN A 34 -11.49 -38.50 32.23
C ASN A 34 -12.29 -37.86 31.08
N ARG A 35 -13.63 -38.03 31.08
CA ARG A 35 -14.50 -37.35 30.11
C ARG A 35 -14.58 -35.86 30.40
N LEU A 36 -14.63 -35.49 31.68
CA LEU A 36 -14.67 -34.10 32.12
C LEU A 36 -13.42 -33.32 31.70
N ARG A 37 -12.23 -33.89 31.92
CA ARG A 37 -10.94 -33.32 31.47
C ARG A 37 -10.94 -33.07 29.96
N LYS A 38 -11.36 -34.07 29.16
CA LYS A 38 -11.46 -33.94 27.70
C LYS A 38 -12.42 -32.84 27.27
N VAL A 39 -13.57 -32.70 27.95
CA VAL A 39 -14.56 -31.66 27.64
C VAL A 39 -14.00 -30.27 27.92
N TYR A 40 -13.39 -30.04 29.10
CA TYR A 40 -12.80 -28.73 29.41
C TYR A 40 -11.59 -28.40 28.55
N THR A 41 -10.75 -29.38 28.25
CA THR A 41 -9.62 -29.22 27.31
C THR A 41 -10.15 -28.79 25.95
N ARG A 42 -11.17 -29.47 25.42
CA ARG A 42 -11.81 -29.09 24.15
C ARG A 42 -12.37 -27.67 24.19
N HIS A 43 -12.94 -27.21 25.31
CA HIS A 43 -13.38 -25.83 25.44
C HIS A 43 -12.22 -24.83 25.33
N VAL A 44 -11.13 -25.06 26.06
CA VAL A 44 -9.94 -24.18 26.01
C VAL A 44 -9.36 -24.16 24.60
N THR A 45 -9.18 -25.33 23.97
CA THR A 45 -8.68 -25.43 22.59
C THR A 45 -9.61 -24.75 21.59
N ASN A 46 -10.93 -24.92 21.72
CA ASN A 46 -11.88 -24.27 20.81
C ASN A 46 -11.89 -22.75 20.98
N THR A 47 -11.76 -22.25 22.20
CA THR A 47 -11.62 -20.82 22.48
C THR A 47 -10.33 -20.26 21.87
N HIS A 48 -9.19 -20.94 22.07
CA HIS A 48 -7.93 -20.60 21.42
C HIS A 48 -8.07 -20.56 19.89
N LEU A 49 -8.63 -21.61 19.27
CA LEU A 49 -8.81 -21.66 17.82
C LEU A 49 -9.68 -20.50 17.31
N THR A 50 -10.70 -20.09 18.06
CA THR A 50 -11.54 -18.93 17.72
C THR A 50 -10.73 -17.64 17.71
N PHE A 51 -9.93 -17.38 18.75
CA PHE A 51 -9.05 -16.21 18.79
C PHE A 51 -8.01 -16.23 17.70
N ARG A 52 -7.29 -17.35 17.55
CA ARG A 52 -6.26 -17.54 16.54
C ARG A 52 -6.82 -17.30 15.14
N ASN A 53 -7.97 -17.87 14.80
CA ASN A 53 -8.59 -17.67 13.49
C ASN A 53 -8.93 -16.20 13.24
N LYS A 54 -9.51 -15.49 14.23
CA LYS A 54 -9.81 -14.06 14.09
C LYS A 54 -8.54 -13.22 13.90
N LEU A 55 -7.51 -13.42 14.73
CA LEU A 55 -6.25 -12.68 14.63
C LEU A 55 -5.50 -13.01 13.32
N SER A 56 -5.50 -14.27 12.90
CA SER A 56 -4.90 -14.68 11.62
C SER A 56 -5.64 -14.07 10.41
N THR A 57 -6.97 -13.95 10.46
CA THR A 57 -7.72 -13.25 9.41
C THR A 57 -7.30 -11.79 9.30
N ILE A 58 -7.13 -11.09 10.43
CA ILE A 58 -6.62 -9.70 10.44
C ILE A 58 -5.24 -9.64 9.79
N LEU A 59 -4.30 -10.49 10.19
CA LEU A 59 -2.94 -10.48 9.62
C LEU A 59 -2.90 -10.79 8.12
N ARG A 60 -3.85 -11.59 7.61
CA ARG A 60 -3.91 -11.96 6.20
C ARG A 60 -4.57 -10.89 5.34
N ASP A 61 -5.63 -10.27 5.87
CA ASP A 61 -6.43 -9.33 5.10
C ASP A 61 -5.73 -7.96 4.97
N PHE A 62 -4.88 -7.58 5.93
CA PHE A 62 -4.11 -6.34 5.87
C PHE A 62 -2.81 -6.51 5.06
N PRO A 63 -2.53 -5.62 4.09
CA PRO A 63 -1.29 -5.66 3.31
C PRO A 63 -0.09 -5.20 4.16
N LEU A 64 1.09 -5.74 3.88
CA LEU A 64 2.31 -5.27 4.54
C LEU A 64 2.63 -3.82 4.12
N PRO A 65 3.16 -2.97 5.03
CA PRO A 65 3.43 -1.57 4.73
C PRO A 65 4.38 -1.34 3.55
N ASN A 66 5.25 -2.31 3.22
CA ASN A 66 6.18 -2.22 2.10
C ASN A 66 5.57 -2.68 0.77
N ASP A 67 4.45 -3.40 0.81
CA ASP A 67 3.76 -3.92 -0.38
C ASP A 67 2.70 -2.94 -0.90
N ILE A 68 2.46 -1.85 -0.17
CA ILE A 68 1.53 -0.78 -0.57
C ILE A 68 2.26 0.16 -1.54
N HIS A 69 1.64 0.44 -2.68
CA HIS A 69 2.20 1.36 -3.67
C HIS A 69 2.42 2.77 -3.07
N PRO A 70 3.53 3.46 -3.40
CA PRO A 70 3.82 4.81 -2.91
C PRO A 70 2.68 5.82 -3.06
N LEU A 71 1.94 5.77 -4.18
CA LEU A 71 0.70 6.55 -4.39
C LEU A 71 -0.26 6.46 -3.19
N TYR A 72 -0.58 5.24 -2.77
CA TYR A 72 -1.54 5.01 -1.69
C TYR A 72 -0.97 5.35 -0.32
N MET A 73 0.36 5.24 -0.14
CA MET A 73 1.04 5.66 1.08
C MET A 73 0.96 7.17 1.26
N ASP A 74 1.17 7.94 0.19
CA ASP A 74 1.07 9.39 0.23
C ASP A 74 -0.38 9.87 0.39
N LEU A 75 -1.34 9.23 -0.30
CA LEU A 75 -2.77 9.50 -0.08
C LEU A 75 -3.22 9.25 1.38
N LEU A 76 -2.57 8.31 2.07
CA LEU A 76 -2.87 7.99 3.46
C LEU A 76 -2.03 8.76 4.47
N ARG A 77 -1.05 9.58 4.05
CA ARG A 77 -0.02 10.17 4.91
C ARG A 77 -0.54 10.95 6.13
N PHE A 78 -1.74 11.51 6.06
CA PHE A 78 -2.35 12.22 7.20
C PHE A 78 -2.92 11.31 8.30
N VAL A 79 -3.33 10.09 7.94
CA VAL A 79 -3.99 9.14 8.85
C VAL A 79 -3.09 7.95 9.17
N PHE A 80 -2.19 7.63 8.25
CA PHE A 80 -1.33 6.47 8.29
C PHE A 80 0.07 6.86 8.73
N ASP A 81 0.52 6.18 9.79
CA ASP A 81 1.89 6.22 10.26
C ASP A 81 2.45 4.80 10.05
N LYS A 82 3.48 4.69 9.19
CA LYS A 82 4.07 3.41 8.79
C LYS A 82 4.58 2.62 9.99
N ASP A 83 5.20 3.30 10.94
CA ASP A 83 5.81 2.67 12.11
C ASP A 83 4.73 2.18 13.06
N ARG A 84 3.72 3.01 13.30
CA ARG A 84 2.57 2.64 14.13
C ARG A 84 1.76 1.49 13.53
N TYR A 85 1.61 1.46 12.21
CA TYR A 85 0.93 0.38 11.50
C TYR A 85 1.69 -0.94 11.60
N SER A 86 2.99 -0.93 11.28
CA SER A 86 3.85 -2.11 11.42
C SER A 86 3.88 -2.63 12.86
N PHE A 87 4.00 -1.72 13.83
CA PHE A 87 3.97 -2.07 15.26
C PHE A 87 2.65 -2.71 15.67
N SER A 88 1.50 -2.15 15.24
CA SER A 88 0.18 -2.69 15.57
C SER A 88 -0.05 -4.10 15.00
N LEU A 89 0.40 -4.35 13.76
CA LEU A 89 0.37 -5.70 13.17
C LEU A 89 1.31 -6.67 13.90
N GLY A 90 2.50 -6.20 14.30
CA GLY A 90 3.43 -6.96 15.11
C GLY A 90 2.82 -7.40 16.45
N GLN A 91 2.13 -6.48 17.15
CA GLN A 91 1.42 -6.79 18.39
C GLN A 91 0.35 -7.88 18.20
N VAL A 92 -0.39 -7.85 17.09
CA VAL A 92 -1.39 -8.88 16.76
C VAL A 92 -0.72 -10.24 16.56
N ASN A 93 0.42 -10.30 15.88
CA ASN A 93 1.14 -11.55 15.66
C ASN A 93 1.70 -12.12 16.98
N THR A 94 2.33 -11.30 17.82
CA THR A 94 2.81 -11.72 19.14
C THR A 94 1.67 -12.20 20.04
N ALA A 95 0.53 -11.51 20.04
CA ALA A 95 -0.64 -11.91 20.81
C ALA A 95 -1.21 -13.26 20.34
N LYS A 96 -1.22 -13.53 19.03
CA LYS A 96 -1.63 -14.81 18.47
C LYS A 96 -0.79 -15.97 19.02
N ASP A 97 0.53 -15.79 19.10
CA ASP A 97 1.45 -16.82 19.58
C ASP A 97 1.38 -16.98 21.11
N LEU A 98 1.24 -15.88 21.85
CA LEU A 98 1.05 -15.90 23.31
C LEU A 98 -0.24 -16.62 23.71
N ILE A 99 -1.34 -16.40 23.00
CA ILE A 99 -2.61 -17.11 23.22
C ILE A 99 -2.45 -18.62 22.98
N ALA A 100 -1.65 -19.01 21.97
CA ALA A 100 -1.36 -20.42 21.71
C ALA A 100 -0.55 -21.07 22.85
N SER A 101 0.46 -20.37 23.38
CA SER A 101 1.22 -20.81 24.56
C SER A 101 0.31 -21.03 25.76
N ILE A 102 -0.50 -20.02 26.12
CA ILE A 102 -1.46 -20.10 27.23
C ILE A 102 -2.41 -21.29 27.03
N ALA A 103 -2.92 -21.51 25.82
CA ALA A 103 -3.82 -22.62 25.54
C ALA A 103 -3.17 -23.98 25.80
N ASN A 104 -1.91 -24.15 25.37
CA ASN A 104 -1.16 -25.39 25.53
C ASN A 104 -0.83 -25.66 27.00
N ASP A 105 -0.38 -24.65 27.74
CA ASP A 105 -0.06 -24.76 29.17
C ASP A 105 -1.28 -25.20 29.98
N TYR A 106 -2.42 -24.53 29.76
CA TYR A 106 -3.65 -24.90 30.45
C TYR A 106 -4.24 -26.24 29.98
N ALA A 107 -4.02 -26.65 28.73
CA ALA A 107 -4.39 -27.98 28.25
C ALA A 107 -3.59 -29.08 28.97
N ASN A 108 -2.29 -28.85 29.19
CA ASN A 108 -1.43 -29.76 29.95
C ASN A 108 -1.87 -29.84 31.42
N LEU A 109 -2.17 -28.71 32.07
CA LEU A 109 -2.68 -28.69 33.45
C LEU A 109 -4.03 -29.41 33.58
N LEU A 110 -4.93 -29.25 32.60
CA LEU A 110 -6.23 -29.93 32.58
C LEU A 110 -6.12 -31.45 32.42
N ALA A 111 -5.01 -31.98 31.88
CA ALA A 111 -4.78 -33.42 31.80
C ALA A 111 -4.65 -34.06 33.20
N PHE A 112 -4.17 -33.31 34.19
CA PHE A 112 -3.95 -33.78 35.57
C PHE A 112 -5.02 -33.36 36.57
N GLY A 113 -5.96 -32.47 36.22
CA GLY A 113 -6.96 -31.92 37.15
C GLY A 113 -7.76 -32.97 37.94
N GLY A 114 -7.73 -32.90 39.27
CA GLY A 114 -8.26 -33.91 40.19
C GLY A 114 -9.75 -33.79 40.47
N SER A 115 -10.37 -32.62 40.26
CA SER A 115 -11.78 -32.39 40.57
C SER A 115 -12.54 -31.54 39.54
N LEU A 116 -13.88 -31.56 39.60
CA LEU A 116 -14.72 -30.71 38.76
C LEU A 116 -14.49 -29.22 39.00
N LYS A 117 -14.36 -28.82 40.27
CA LYS A 117 -14.14 -27.41 40.65
C LYS A 117 -12.79 -26.91 40.14
N GLU A 118 -11.77 -27.74 40.23
CA GLU A 118 -10.43 -27.44 39.73
C GLU A 118 -10.41 -27.32 38.20
N CYS A 119 -11.03 -28.26 37.47
CA CYS A 119 -11.14 -28.15 36.01
C CYS A 119 -11.94 -26.90 35.58
N GLN A 120 -12.98 -26.52 36.33
CA GLN A 120 -13.74 -25.29 36.09
C GLN A 120 -12.89 -24.03 36.32
N ALA A 121 -12.11 -24.01 37.41
CA ALA A 121 -11.21 -22.92 37.73
C ALA A 121 -10.11 -22.78 36.66
N LEU A 122 -9.46 -23.88 36.28
CA LEU A 122 -8.44 -23.90 35.22
C LEU A 122 -9.00 -23.40 33.89
N LYS A 123 -10.20 -23.85 33.50
CA LYS A 123 -10.87 -23.34 32.30
C LYS A 123 -11.12 -21.83 32.39
N ALA A 124 -11.63 -21.33 33.53
CA ALA A 124 -11.90 -19.92 33.72
C ALA A 124 -10.62 -19.08 33.65
N SER A 125 -9.55 -19.53 34.30
CA SER A 125 -8.23 -18.88 34.27
C SER A 125 -7.62 -18.89 32.86
N ALA A 126 -7.72 -19.98 32.11
CA ALA A 126 -7.24 -20.06 30.73
C ALA A 126 -7.94 -19.02 29.83
N VAL A 127 -9.28 -18.95 29.89
CA VAL A 127 -10.07 -18.00 29.09
C VAL A 127 -9.78 -16.55 29.51
N ALA A 128 -9.62 -16.30 30.81
CA ALA A 128 -9.27 -14.98 31.32
C ALA A 128 -7.86 -14.54 30.90
N GLY A 129 -6.89 -15.46 30.90
CA GLY A 129 -5.53 -15.20 30.41
C GLY A 129 -5.54 -14.82 28.93
N MET A 130 -6.22 -15.61 28.09
CA MET A 130 -6.38 -15.29 26.66
C MET A 130 -7.07 -13.94 26.46
N PHE A 131 -8.09 -13.62 27.27
CA PHE A 131 -8.76 -12.33 27.21
C PHE A 131 -7.83 -11.17 27.59
N SER A 132 -7.02 -11.32 28.65
CA SER A 132 -6.11 -10.29 29.10
C SER A 132 -5.14 -9.87 27.99
N VAL A 133 -4.62 -10.84 27.23
CA VAL A 133 -3.76 -10.59 26.06
C VAL A 133 -4.49 -9.78 24.99
N VAL A 134 -5.73 -10.18 24.64
CA VAL A 134 -6.53 -9.43 23.66
C VAL A 134 -6.86 -8.01 24.16
N ASN A 135 -7.14 -7.87 25.45
CA ASN A 135 -7.46 -6.59 26.06
C ASN A 135 -6.27 -5.62 25.99
N GLU A 136 -5.05 -6.11 26.18
CA GLU A 136 -3.82 -5.33 26.05
C GLU A 136 -3.62 -4.75 24.64
N ILE A 137 -3.86 -5.55 23.60
CA ILE A 137 -3.73 -5.12 22.19
C ILE A 137 -4.94 -4.33 21.66
N THR A 138 -6.00 -4.12 22.47
CA THR A 138 -7.24 -3.45 22.02
C THR A 138 -7.00 -2.09 21.40
N ARG A 139 -6.02 -1.33 21.91
CA ARG A 139 -5.67 0.00 21.36
C ARG A 139 -5.11 -0.11 19.93
N GLY A 140 -4.29 -1.12 19.67
CA GLY A 140 -3.76 -1.41 18.33
C GLY A 140 -4.87 -1.87 17.38
N LEU A 141 -5.78 -2.73 17.84
CA LEU A 141 -6.94 -3.17 17.05
C LEU A 141 -7.89 -2.02 16.68
N ALA A 142 -8.15 -1.10 17.61
CA ALA A 142 -8.95 0.09 17.34
C ALA A 142 -8.29 1.01 16.28
N TYR A 143 -6.97 1.13 16.30
CA TYR A 143 -6.22 1.84 15.27
C TYR A 143 -6.34 1.15 13.90
N LEU A 144 -6.20 -0.18 13.85
CA LEU A 144 -6.35 -0.95 12.61
C LEU A 144 -7.77 -0.83 12.03
N GLU A 145 -8.82 -0.81 12.85
CA GLU A 145 -10.20 -0.59 12.38
C GLU A 145 -10.38 0.82 11.79
N GLN A 146 -9.84 1.84 12.45
CA GLN A 146 -9.85 3.21 11.90
C GLN A 146 -9.13 3.25 10.55
N LEU A 147 -7.96 2.63 10.46
CA LEU A 147 -7.18 2.61 9.22
C LEU A 147 -7.94 1.89 8.09
N ARG A 148 -8.55 0.73 8.38
CA ARG A 148 -9.40 -0.02 7.44
C ARG A 148 -10.52 0.85 6.87
N GLN A 149 -11.21 1.62 7.71
CA GLN A 149 -12.29 2.50 7.28
C GLN A 149 -11.81 3.61 6.34
N HIS A 150 -10.58 4.10 6.51
CA HIS A 150 -9.98 5.08 5.61
C HIS A 150 -9.50 4.42 4.31
N MET A 151 -8.84 3.26 4.40
CA MET A 151 -8.41 2.51 3.22
C MET A 151 -9.59 2.12 2.32
N GLY A 152 -10.74 1.73 2.89
CA GLY A 152 -11.94 1.40 2.12
C GLY A 152 -12.60 2.58 1.39
N LYS A 153 -12.23 3.82 1.75
CA LYS A 153 -12.70 5.06 1.08
C LYS A 153 -11.79 5.54 -0.03
N LEU A 154 -10.61 4.94 -0.17
CA LEU A 154 -9.64 5.32 -1.19
C LEU A 154 -10.19 5.06 -2.60
N PRO A 155 -9.84 5.92 -3.57
CA PRO A 155 -10.15 5.69 -4.97
C PRO A 155 -9.39 4.46 -5.50
N LEU A 156 -10.02 3.77 -6.45
CA LEU A 156 -9.36 2.69 -7.20
C LEU A 156 -8.58 3.33 -8.35
N VAL A 157 -7.27 3.48 -8.18
CA VAL A 157 -6.34 4.07 -9.15
C VAL A 157 -5.21 3.09 -9.37
N ASP A 158 -4.96 2.77 -10.63
CA ASP A 158 -3.81 1.98 -11.05
C ASP A 158 -2.68 2.95 -11.47
N PRO A 159 -1.57 3.04 -10.73
CA PRO A 159 -0.51 4.01 -10.99
C PRO A 159 0.17 3.78 -12.35
N ASP A 160 0.21 2.53 -12.84
CA ASP A 160 0.91 2.17 -14.07
C ASP A 160 0.04 2.33 -15.32
N ALA A 161 -1.28 2.46 -15.14
CA ALA A 161 -2.20 2.53 -16.27
C ALA A 161 -2.30 3.97 -16.84
N PRO A 162 -2.43 4.12 -18.18
CA PRO A 162 -2.62 5.40 -18.84
C PRO A 162 -3.71 6.25 -18.19
N THR A 163 -3.37 7.46 -17.74
CA THR A 163 -4.26 8.32 -16.97
C THR A 163 -4.47 9.68 -17.64
N ILE A 164 -5.72 10.10 -17.73
CA ILE A 164 -6.15 11.42 -18.19
C ILE A 164 -6.62 12.19 -16.95
N LEU A 165 -5.86 13.21 -16.56
CA LEU A 165 -6.22 14.11 -15.47
C LEU A 165 -7.04 15.27 -16.05
N VAL A 166 -8.25 15.48 -15.54
CA VAL A 166 -9.13 16.57 -15.97
C VAL A 166 -8.98 17.75 -15.00
N SER A 167 -8.65 18.92 -15.54
CA SER A 167 -8.37 20.17 -14.81
C SER A 167 -9.14 21.35 -15.41
N GLY A 168 -9.49 22.33 -14.57
CA GLY A 168 -10.12 23.59 -14.99
C GLY A 168 -10.90 24.24 -13.86
N TYR A 169 -11.65 25.30 -14.12
CA TYR A 169 -12.55 25.87 -13.09
C TYR A 169 -13.85 25.06 -12.94
N PRO A 170 -14.55 25.13 -11.80
CA PRO A 170 -15.82 24.45 -11.63
C PRO A 170 -16.82 24.99 -12.67
N HIS A 171 -17.63 24.11 -13.26
CA HIS A 171 -18.59 24.43 -14.35
C HIS A 171 -17.97 24.79 -15.71
N ALA A 172 -16.64 24.84 -15.86
CA ALA A 172 -16.06 24.64 -17.19
C ALA A 172 -16.48 23.24 -17.66
N ASP A 173 -16.78 23.05 -18.94
CA ASP A 173 -17.48 21.89 -19.55
C ASP A 173 -16.83 20.48 -19.35
N LYS A 174 -15.91 20.34 -18.39
CA LYS A 174 -15.32 19.12 -17.84
C LYS A 174 -16.30 18.00 -17.60
N THR A 175 -17.39 18.26 -16.88
CA THR A 175 -18.37 17.21 -16.55
C THR A 175 -19.01 16.63 -17.81
N ARG A 176 -19.23 17.45 -18.85
CA ARG A 176 -19.73 16.97 -20.15
C ARG A 176 -18.73 16.05 -20.83
N PHE A 177 -17.45 16.42 -20.81
CA PHE A 177 -16.39 15.58 -21.34
C PHE A 177 -16.29 14.25 -20.59
N VAL A 178 -16.25 14.28 -19.26
CA VAL A 178 -16.17 13.09 -18.40
C VAL A 178 -17.37 12.17 -18.63
N ASP A 179 -18.59 12.70 -18.62
CA ASP A 179 -19.81 11.92 -18.87
C ASP A 179 -19.87 11.35 -20.29
N GLY A 180 -19.26 12.02 -21.27
CA GLY A 180 -19.24 11.58 -22.67
C GLY A 180 -18.20 10.50 -22.98
N ILE A 181 -17.13 10.36 -22.18
CA ILE A 181 -16.06 9.39 -22.42
C ILE A 181 -16.06 8.21 -21.44
N VAL A 182 -16.54 8.40 -20.22
CA VAL A 182 -16.39 7.41 -19.16
C VAL A 182 -17.49 6.36 -19.27
N ASP A 183 -17.09 5.11 -19.47
CA ASP A 183 -18.01 3.97 -19.53
C ASP A 183 -18.50 3.58 -18.12
N PHE A 184 -17.61 3.65 -17.14
CA PHE A 184 -17.86 3.32 -15.74
C PHE A 184 -17.10 4.29 -14.84
N SER A 185 -17.79 4.90 -13.87
CA SER A 185 -17.19 5.77 -12.87
C SER A 185 -17.37 5.23 -11.45
N ALA A 186 -16.30 5.33 -10.66
CA ALA A 186 -16.29 5.09 -9.23
C ALA A 186 -16.01 6.41 -8.51
N LYS A 187 -16.98 6.90 -7.73
CA LYS A 187 -16.78 8.08 -6.88
C LYS A 187 -16.03 7.69 -5.61
N SER A 188 -14.96 8.42 -5.30
CA SER A 188 -14.28 8.36 -4.01
C SER A 188 -14.62 9.60 -3.16
N VAL A 189 -14.05 9.65 -1.95
CA VAL A 189 -14.24 10.81 -1.05
C VAL A 189 -13.53 12.06 -1.58
N ALA A 190 -12.43 11.90 -2.31
CA ALA A 190 -11.63 13.00 -2.80
C ALA A 190 -11.98 13.38 -4.26
N PHE A 191 -12.05 12.38 -5.14
CA PHE A 191 -12.23 12.59 -6.58
C PHE A 191 -12.96 11.43 -7.27
N VAL A 192 -13.32 11.62 -8.54
CA VAL A 192 -13.99 10.61 -9.36
C VAL A 192 -12.97 9.94 -10.28
N VAL A 193 -13.00 8.60 -10.32
CA VAL A 193 -12.20 7.83 -11.28
C VAL A 193 -13.14 7.15 -12.27
N GLY A 194 -13.02 7.53 -13.52
CA GLY A 194 -13.65 6.91 -14.67
C GLY A 194 -12.71 5.97 -15.39
N PHE A 195 -13.27 4.97 -16.08
CA PHE A 195 -12.54 4.11 -17.00
C PHE A 195 -13.12 4.27 -18.40
N SER A 196 -12.24 4.36 -19.39
CA SER A 196 -12.61 4.52 -20.79
C SER A 196 -11.72 3.65 -21.67
N GLY A 197 -12.32 2.91 -22.60
CA GLY A 197 -11.57 2.15 -23.60
C GLY A 197 -11.05 3.05 -24.73
N TYR A 198 -9.84 2.80 -25.21
CA TYR A 198 -9.28 3.38 -26.43
C TYR A 198 -8.81 2.24 -27.37
N GLU A 199 -8.66 2.53 -28.67
CA GLU A 199 -8.35 1.54 -29.70
C GLU A 199 -7.24 0.55 -29.30
N GLY A 200 -7.33 -0.71 -29.75
CA GLY A 200 -6.27 -1.70 -29.54
C GLY A 200 -6.17 -2.27 -28.11
N SER A 201 -7.28 -2.33 -27.37
CA SER A 201 -7.35 -2.86 -25.99
C SER A 201 -6.72 -1.98 -24.90
N MET A 202 -6.33 -0.73 -25.23
CA MET A 202 -5.88 0.23 -24.22
C MET A 202 -7.06 0.65 -23.34
N ARG A 203 -6.85 0.67 -22.02
CA ARG A 203 -7.82 1.20 -21.06
C ARG A 203 -7.20 2.39 -20.37
N CYS A 204 -7.85 3.54 -20.50
CA CYS A 204 -7.44 4.77 -19.87
C CYS A 204 -8.27 5.01 -18.61
N GLN A 205 -7.62 5.50 -17.58
CA GLN A 205 -8.26 6.06 -16.40
C GLN A 205 -8.50 7.54 -16.62
N VAL A 206 -9.64 8.04 -16.20
CA VAL A 206 -10.00 9.46 -16.24
C VAL A 206 -10.22 9.91 -14.82
N ILE A 207 -9.41 10.85 -14.33
CA ILE A 207 -9.51 11.37 -12.97
C ILE A 207 -10.05 12.80 -13.04
N ASP A 208 -11.16 13.04 -12.36
CA ASP A 208 -11.87 14.33 -12.33
C ASP A 208 -12.16 14.79 -10.89
N GLY A 209 -12.18 16.11 -10.70
CA GLY A 209 -12.50 16.75 -9.41
C GLY A 209 -11.32 17.02 -8.49
N VAL A 210 -10.09 16.70 -8.90
CA VAL A 210 -8.87 17.02 -8.14
C VAL A 210 -8.39 18.44 -8.43
N LEU A 211 -8.41 18.84 -9.71
CA LEU A 211 -7.84 20.09 -10.19
C LEU A 211 -8.94 21.09 -10.57
N ASP A 212 -9.83 21.36 -9.60
CA ASP A 212 -11.01 22.22 -9.79
C ASP A 212 -10.82 23.65 -9.28
N LYS A 213 -9.76 23.91 -8.52
CA LYS A 213 -9.50 25.20 -7.90
C LYS A 213 -8.03 25.54 -8.00
N PRO A 214 -7.69 26.83 -8.07
CA PRO A 214 -6.30 27.24 -8.05
C PRO A 214 -5.65 26.79 -6.75
N VAL A 215 -4.58 26.02 -6.89
CA VAL A 215 -3.79 25.46 -5.79
C VAL A 215 -2.94 26.59 -5.20
N PHE A 216 -3.57 27.51 -4.48
CA PHE A 216 -2.88 28.58 -3.75
C PHE A 216 -2.86 28.26 -2.26
N GLY A 217 -1.69 27.83 -1.78
CA GLY A 217 -1.39 27.64 -0.36
C GLY A 217 -1.54 26.18 0.10
N ASP A 218 -0.44 25.65 0.61
CA ASP A 218 -0.27 24.42 1.39
C ASP A 218 -0.88 23.12 0.85
N CYS A 219 -0.03 22.36 0.14
CA CYS A 219 0.01 20.89 0.10
C CYS A 219 -1.35 20.19 -0.04
N ASP A 220 -1.94 20.24 -1.25
CA ASP A 220 -2.92 19.20 -1.57
C ASP A 220 -2.16 17.89 -1.81
N VAL A 221 -2.02 17.11 -0.73
CA VAL A 221 -1.33 15.82 -0.74
C VAL A 221 -1.90 14.88 -1.81
N VAL A 222 -3.16 15.07 -2.22
CA VAL A 222 -3.76 14.29 -3.31
C VAL A 222 -3.15 14.68 -4.65
N VAL A 223 -3.06 15.99 -4.93
CA VAL A 223 -2.47 16.50 -6.16
C VAL A 223 -1.00 16.09 -6.24
N ASP A 224 -0.25 16.29 -5.15
CA ASP A 224 1.19 15.96 -5.09
C ASP A 224 1.41 14.46 -5.28
N ALA A 225 0.59 13.62 -4.64
CA ALA A 225 0.68 12.16 -4.79
C ALA A 225 0.38 11.71 -6.22
N LEU A 226 -0.62 12.30 -6.88
CA LEU A 226 -0.95 11.98 -8.28
C LEU A 226 0.14 12.46 -9.24
N ALA A 227 0.69 13.66 -9.03
CA ALA A 227 1.76 14.19 -9.85
C ALA A 227 3.03 13.33 -9.78
N LEU A 228 3.38 12.89 -8.57
CA LEU A 228 4.60 12.14 -8.29
C LEU A 228 4.52 10.67 -8.72
N HIS A 229 3.37 10.01 -8.50
CA HIS A 229 3.30 8.54 -8.57
C HIS A 229 2.57 7.96 -9.78
N LEU A 230 1.86 8.77 -10.57
CA LEU A 230 1.27 8.25 -11.81
C LEU A 230 2.38 7.96 -12.84
N GLY A 231 2.31 6.85 -13.57
CA GLY A 231 3.33 6.49 -14.56
C GLY A 231 3.16 7.29 -15.85
N ASP A 232 2.13 6.95 -16.63
CA ASP A 232 1.79 7.64 -17.88
C ASP A 232 0.53 8.49 -17.66
N ALA A 233 0.69 9.81 -17.66
CA ALA A 233 -0.40 10.73 -17.40
C ALA A 233 -0.36 11.98 -18.29
N ILE A 234 -1.54 12.40 -18.76
CA ILE A 234 -1.76 13.65 -19.49
C ILE A 234 -2.73 14.53 -18.73
N VAL A 235 -2.47 15.84 -18.67
CA VAL A 235 -3.37 16.81 -18.04
C VAL A 235 -4.18 17.53 -19.11
N LEU A 236 -5.50 17.38 -19.07
CA LEU A 236 -6.45 18.14 -19.88
C LEU A 236 -6.89 19.38 -19.10
N PHE A 237 -6.58 20.57 -19.60
CA PHE A 237 -6.99 21.82 -19.00
C PHE A 237 -8.14 22.44 -19.80
N PHE A 238 -9.35 22.42 -19.24
CA PHE A 238 -10.53 23.03 -19.84
C PHE A 238 -10.55 24.52 -19.53
N LEU A 239 -10.40 25.32 -20.58
CA LEU A 239 -10.47 26.77 -20.53
C LEU A 239 -11.87 27.21 -20.99
N ASP A 240 -12.59 27.93 -20.11
CA ASP A 240 -13.88 28.52 -20.44
C ASP A 240 -13.70 29.98 -20.81
N VAL A 241 -13.80 30.28 -22.10
CA VAL A 241 -13.63 31.64 -22.62
C VAL A 241 -14.95 32.43 -22.59
N SER A 242 -16.09 31.75 -22.45
CA SER A 242 -17.40 32.42 -22.36
C SER A 242 -17.61 33.19 -21.06
N GLY A 243 -16.83 32.88 -20.02
CA GLY A 243 -16.97 33.44 -18.68
C GLY A 243 -18.17 32.88 -17.91
N THR A 244 -18.84 31.83 -18.41
CA THR A 244 -20.00 31.21 -17.75
C THR A 244 -19.62 30.49 -16.45
N CYS A 245 -18.37 30.07 -16.31
CA CYS A 245 -17.79 29.53 -15.07
C CYS A 245 -17.68 30.56 -13.94
N GLY A 246 -17.87 31.85 -14.24
CA GLY A 246 -17.83 32.95 -13.26
C GLY A 246 -16.43 33.47 -12.92
N TYR A 247 -15.41 33.09 -13.69
CA TYR A 247 -14.01 33.53 -13.53
C TYR A 247 -13.49 34.16 -14.82
N SER A 248 -12.55 35.10 -14.69
CA SER A 248 -11.93 35.75 -15.85
C SER A 248 -10.92 34.82 -16.54
N VAL A 249 -10.64 35.03 -17.82
CA VAL A 249 -9.61 34.27 -18.55
C VAL A 249 -8.24 34.45 -17.88
N ALA A 250 -7.93 35.65 -17.38
CA ALA A 250 -6.69 35.92 -16.66
C ALA A 250 -6.54 35.06 -15.39
N ASP A 251 -7.60 34.87 -14.61
CA ASP A 251 -7.58 33.98 -13.43
C ASP A 251 -7.34 32.52 -13.85
N GLN A 252 -7.92 32.10 -14.97
CA GLN A 252 -7.75 30.77 -15.54
C GLN A 252 -6.31 30.52 -16.03
N VAL A 253 -5.69 31.52 -16.66
CA VAL A 253 -4.27 31.47 -17.09
C VAL A 253 -3.35 31.32 -15.88
N VAL A 254 -3.60 32.09 -14.81
CA VAL A 254 -2.85 31.97 -13.55
C VAL A 254 -2.98 30.56 -12.97
N PHE A 255 -4.19 29.99 -12.96
CA PHE A 255 -4.40 28.62 -12.50
C PHE A 255 -3.65 27.60 -13.36
N PHE A 256 -3.65 27.75 -14.67
CA PHE A 256 -2.91 26.88 -15.58
C PHE A 256 -1.41 26.87 -15.27
N HIS A 257 -0.80 28.03 -15.01
CA HIS A 257 0.61 28.09 -14.62
C HIS A 257 0.89 27.36 -13.31
N SER A 258 -0.02 27.40 -12.34
CA SER A 258 0.09 26.61 -11.11
C SER A 258 0.02 25.10 -11.39
N VAL A 259 -0.87 24.65 -12.28
CA VAL A 259 -0.97 23.24 -12.67
C VAL A 259 0.29 22.80 -13.42
N LYS A 260 0.76 23.60 -14.38
CA LYS A 260 1.99 23.34 -15.15
C LYS A 260 3.21 23.20 -14.24
N ALA A 261 3.29 23.99 -13.16
CA ALA A 261 4.39 23.91 -12.20
C ALA A 261 4.40 22.61 -11.38
N VAL A 262 3.24 21.98 -11.18
CA VAL A 262 3.11 20.71 -10.45
C VAL A 262 3.37 19.51 -11.36
N PHE A 263 2.94 19.59 -12.62
CA PHE A 263 3.02 18.49 -13.59
C PHE A 263 4.10 18.73 -14.66
N VAL A 264 5.33 19.02 -14.23
CA VAL A 264 6.45 19.41 -15.12
C VAL A 264 6.75 18.35 -16.17
N ASP A 265 6.82 17.06 -15.79
CA ASP A 265 7.17 15.98 -16.71
C ASP A 265 5.96 15.39 -17.47
N ARG A 266 4.82 16.08 -17.48
CA ARG A 266 3.57 15.60 -18.09
C ARG A 266 3.14 16.49 -19.26
N PRO A 267 2.65 15.91 -20.36
CA PRO A 267 2.03 16.67 -21.42
C PRO A 267 0.76 17.33 -20.88
N LEU A 268 0.58 18.59 -21.28
CA LEU A 268 -0.64 19.33 -21.03
C LEU A 268 -1.37 19.57 -22.36
N LEU A 269 -2.69 19.45 -22.34
CA LEU A 269 -3.54 19.78 -23.47
C LEU A 269 -4.61 20.76 -23.01
N ILE A 270 -4.52 21.99 -23.51
CA ILE A 270 -5.54 23.02 -23.32
C ILE A 270 -6.70 22.70 -24.27
N VAL A 271 -7.91 22.64 -23.71
CA VAL A 271 -9.14 22.36 -24.44
C VAL A 271 -10.07 23.57 -24.33
N CYS A 272 -10.45 24.12 -25.48
CA CYS A 272 -11.41 25.22 -25.58
C CYS A 272 -12.66 24.76 -26.36
N ASP A 273 -13.84 25.13 -25.87
CA ASP A 273 -15.06 24.88 -26.63
C ASP A 273 -15.13 25.82 -27.85
N GLU A 274 -15.46 25.24 -29.00
CA GLU A 274 -15.54 25.97 -30.27
C GLU A 274 -16.63 27.07 -30.22
N SER A 275 -17.70 26.86 -29.45
CA SER A 275 -18.80 27.82 -29.36
C SER A 275 -18.44 29.10 -28.59
N ASP A 276 -17.40 29.05 -27.75
CA ASP A 276 -16.97 30.15 -26.90
C ASP A 276 -16.01 31.12 -27.63
N LEU A 277 -15.33 30.64 -28.68
CA LEU A 277 -14.37 31.44 -29.47
C LEU A 277 -15.02 32.61 -30.24
N MET A 278 -16.31 32.52 -30.52
CA MET A 278 -17.05 33.54 -31.27
C MET A 278 -17.17 34.89 -30.54
N GLN A 279 -16.86 34.95 -29.23
CA GLN A 279 -17.02 36.14 -28.38
C GLN A 279 -15.70 36.65 -27.77
N MET A 280 -14.55 36.16 -28.25
CA MET A 280 -13.25 36.47 -27.68
C MET A 280 -12.77 37.91 -27.93
N SER A 281 -12.17 38.50 -26.89
CA SER A 281 -11.42 39.75 -27.02
C SER A 281 -9.99 39.49 -27.51
N GLU A 282 -9.35 40.49 -28.14
CA GLU A 282 -7.94 40.41 -28.54
C GLU A 282 -6.99 40.27 -27.33
N GLU A 283 -7.40 40.76 -26.15
CA GLU A 283 -6.61 40.68 -24.92
C GLU A 283 -6.57 39.24 -24.39
N ASP A 284 -7.72 38.56 -24.38
CA ASP A 284 -7.82 37.16 -23.98
C ASP A 284 -7.07 36.24 -24.95
N TRP A 285 -7.08 36.56 -26.25
CA TRP A 285 -6.33 35.79 -27.26
C TRP A 285 -4.82 35.81 -26.99
N ARG A 286 -4.27 36.98 -26.61
CA ARG A 286 -2.85 37.10 -26.26
C ARG A 286 -2.48 36.28 -25.03
N LEU A 287 -3.36 36.20 -24.04
CA LEU A 287 -3.12 35.38 -22.85
C LEU A 287 -3.09 33.89 -23.20
N ILE A 288 -3.98 33.43 -24.09
CA ILE A 288 -3.99 32.03 -24.55
C ILE A 288 -2.75 31.71 -25.39
N GLU A 289 -2.32 32.61 -26.28
CA GLU A 289 -1.06 32.46 -27.03
C GLU A 289 0.15 32.36 -26.09
N GLU A 290 0.16 33.12 -25.00
CA GLU A 290 1.20 33.03 -23.98
C GLU A 290 1.21 31.65 -23.27
N MET A 291 0.04 31.04 -23.08
CA MET A 291 -0.08 29.69 -22.50
C MET A 291 0.41 28.58 -23.44
N ASP A 292 0.11 28.68 -24.74
CA ASP A 292 0.49 27.70 -25.77
C ASP A 292 1.99 27.76 -26.09
N GLY A 293 2.62 28.92 -25.84
CA GLY A 293 4.07 29.08 -25.79
C GLY A 293 4.56 30.19 -26.69
N GLY A 294 5.07 31.25 -26.07
CA GLY A 294 6.06 32.11 -26.72
C GLY A 294 7.32 31.30 -27.03
N MET A 295 7.46 30.85 -28.29
CA MET A 295 8.67 30.32 -28.96
C MET A 295 9.76 29.72 -28.03
N GLY A 296 9.62 28.46 -27.65
CA GLY A 296 10.67 27.61 -27.08
C GLY A 296 10.45 26.16 -27.48
N GLU A 297 11.48 25.49 -27.98
CA GLU A 297 11.45 24.28 -28.85
C GLU A 297 11.00 22.95 -28.22
N GLU A 298 10.25 22.94 -27.12
CA GLU A 298 9.72 21.70 -26.53
C GLU A 298 8.19 21.74 -26.46
N GLU A 299 7.53 21.03 -27.38
CA GLU A 299 6.06 20.86 -27.52
C GLU A 299 5.44 20.11 -26.32
N GLU A 300 5.51 20.65 -25.10
CA GLU A 300 4.89 20.03 -23.92
C GLU A 300 3.40 20.41 -23.75
N VAL A 301 3.03 21.60 -24.24
CA VAL A 301 1.65 22.10 -24.20
C VAL A 301 1.03 21.96 -25.58
N GLY A 302 -0.18 21.43 -25.64
CA GLY A 302 -0.99 21.45 -26.86
C GLY A 302 -2.22 22.29 -26.69
N PHE A 303 -2.72 22.78 -27.82
CA PHE A 303 -3.98 23.51 -27.87
C PHE A 303 -4.97 22.78 -28.78
N LYS A 304 -6.17 22.52 -28.29
CA LYS A 304 -7.25 21.86 -29.03
C LYS A 304 -8.56 22.63 -28.88
N ILE A 305 -9.12 23.00 -30.02
CA ILE A 305 -10.48 23.51 -30.14
C ILE A 305 -11.40 22.38 -30.59
N SER A 306 -12.53 22.23 -29.93
CA SER A 306 -13.56 21.26 -30.30
C SER A 306 -14.93 21.66 -29.77
N ASN A 307 -15.99 21.34 -30.49
CA ASN A 307 -17.35 21.48 -29.98
C ASN A 307 -17.69 20.36 -28.98
N LEU A 308 -17.60 20.67 -27.68
CA LEU A 308 -17.86 19.72 -26.59
C LEU A 308 -19.35 19.35 -26.44
N ARG A 309 -20.25 20.03 -27.17
CA ARG A 309 -21.68 19.68 -27.24
C ARG A 309 -21.97 18.54 -28.21
N SER A 310 -21.05 18.24 -29.12
CA SER A 310 -21.14 17.13 -30.06
C SER A 310 -20.33 15.94 -29.55
N GLU A 311 -20.88 14.72 -29.69
CA GLU A 311 -20.15 13.49 -29.37
C GLU A 311 -18.84 13.37 -30.17
N GLU A 312 -18.83 13.83 -31.42
CA GLU A 312 -17.64 13.84 -32.27
C GLU A 312 -16.52 14.74 -31.72
N GLY A 313 -16.87 15.86 -31.10
CA GLY A 313 -15.91 16.80 -30.51
C GLY A 313 -15.25 16.20 -29.26
N VAL A 314 -16.05 15.59 -28.40
CA VAL A 314 -15.57 14.89 -27.18
C VAL A 314 -14.62 13.74 -27.56
N ILE A 315 -14.99 12.94 -28.56
CA ILE A 315 -14.13 11.85 -29.06
C ILE A 315 -12.85 12.41 -29.69
N SER A 316 -12.92 13.53 -30.41
CA SER A 316 -11.73 14.16 -30.99
C SER A 316 -10.71 14.57 -29.93
N VAL A 317 -11.15 15.19 -28.82
CA VAL A 317 -10.27 15.56 -27.69
C VAL A 317 -9.66 14.32 -27.06
N LYS A 318 -10.46 13.29 -26.81
CA LYS A 318 -10.00 12.01 -26.26
C LYS A 318 -8.93 11.37 -27.15
N ASN A 319 -9.13 11.34 -28.46
CA ASN A 319 -8.19 10.74 -29.39
C ASN A 319 -6.84 11.46 -29.37
N VAL A 320 -6.85 12.80 -29.43
CA VAL A 320 -5.62 13.60 -29.35
C VAL A 320 -4.89 13.37 -28.02
N ALA A 321 -5.64 13.28 -26.91
CA ALA A 321 -5.07 13.02 -25.59
C ALA A 321 -4.42 11.63 -25.52
N CYS A 322 -5.11 10.60 -26.00
CA CYS A 322 -4.60 9.23 -26.03
C CYS A 322 -3.40 9.08 -26.97
N GLU A 323 -3.41 9.71 -28.15
CA GLU A 323 -2.28 9.70 -29.09
C GLU A 323 -1.04 10.35 -28.48
N ARG A 324 -1.20 11.50 -27.79
CA ARG A 324 -0.09 12.15 -27.08
C ARG A 324 0.43 11.31 -25.93
N LEU A 325 -0.46 10.67 -25.17
CA LEU A 325 -0.06 9.76 -24.10
C LEU A 325 0.75 8.59 -24.67
N LEU A 326 0.27 7.94 -25.74
CA LEU A 326 1.00 6.87 -26.42
C LEU A 326 2.35 7.32 -26.98
N TYR A 327 2.42 8.52 -27.56
CA TYR A 327 3.66 9.10 -28.06
C TYR A 327 4.66 9.30 -26.92
N GLN A 328 4.21 9.79 -25.76
CA GLN A 328 5.06 9.97 -24.60
C GLN A 328 5.54 8.63 -24.01
N SER A 329 4.64 7.65 -23.83
CA SER A 329 5.02 6.30 -23.39
C SER A 329 6.04 5.67 -24.35
N GLY A 330 5.83 5.85 -25.66
CA GLY A 330 6.76 5.42 -26.71
C GLY A 330 8.12 6.13 -26.60
N ARG A 331 8.13 7.45 -26.40
CA ARG A 331 9.35 8.25 -26.21
C ARG A 331 10.13 7.78 -24.97
N LEU A 332 9.45 7.58 -23.84
CA LEU A 332 10.04 7.08 -22.59
C LEU A 332 10.59 5.66 -22.76
N SER A 333 9.89 4.79 -23.50
CA SER A 333 10.37 3.44 -23.84
C SER A 333 11.64 3.47 -24.70
N CYS A 334 11.74 4.41 -25.63
CA CYS A 334 12.93 4.58 -26.47
C CYS A 334 14.11 5.15 -25.67
N ILE A 335 13.86 6.13 -24.79
CA ILE A 335 14.88 6.72 -23.91
C ILE A 335 15.43 5.65 -22.96
N SER A 336 14.55 4.91 -22.28
CA SER A 336 14.97 3.82 -21.38
C SER A 336 15.74 2.70 -22.09
N LEU A 337 15.33 2.33 -23.31
CA LEU A 337 16.09 1.38 -24.14
C LEU A 337 17.47 1.93 -24.54
N GLU A 338 17.57 3.22 -24.82
CA GLU A 338 18.84 3.86 -25.16
C GLU A 338 19.75 4.02 -23.93
N GLU A 339 19.20 4.36 -22.77
CA GLU A 339 19.94 4.36 -21.50
C GLU A 339 20.41 2.95 -21.13
N ALA A 340 19.56 1.93 -21.28
CA ALA A 340 19.96 0.54 -21.08
C ALA A 340 21.06 0.12 -22.07
N ARG A 341 21.01 0.58 -23.33
CA ARG A 341 22.10 0.38 -24.31
C ARG A 341 23.38 1.10 -23.90
N VAL A 342 23.31 2.35 -23.44
CA VAL A 342 24.47 3.11 -22.98
C VAL A 342 25.09 2.46 -21.76
N MET A 343 24.28 2.02 -20.78
CA MET A 343 24.74 1.29 -19.60
C MET A 343 25.37 -0.05 -19.97
N ARG A 344 24.77 -0.79 -20.91
CA ARG A 344 25.34 -2.01 -21.48
C ARG A 344 26.67 -1.73 -22.19
N ASN A 345 26.77 -0.66 -22.96
CA ASN A 345 28.00 -0.27 -23.65
C ASN A 345 29.08 0.16 -22.66
N LYS A 346 28.74 0.90 -21.59
CA LYS A 346 29.67 1.22 -20.50
C LYS A 346 30.16 -0.04 -19.78
N TYR A 347 29.27 -0.99 -19.52
CA TYR A 347 29.64 -2.29 -18.95
C TYR A 347 30.61 -3.04 -19.89
N ILE A 348 30.29 -3.12 -21.19
CA ILE A 348 31.14 -3.76 -22.21
C ILE A 348 32.50 -3.07 -22.31
N VAL A 349 32.55 -1.73 -22.39
CA VAL A 349 33.80 -0.97 -22.47
C VAL A 349 34.65 -1.14 -21.21
N ALA A 350 34.03 -1.10 -20.02
CA ALA A 350 34.71 -1.38 -18.75
C ALA A 350 35.27 -2.81 -18.65
N HIS A 351 34.75 -3.74 -19.47
CA HIS A 351 35.22 -5.12 -19.56
C HIS A 351 36.05 -5.40 -20.83
N GLN A 352 36.24 -4.40 -21.71
CA GLN A 352 37.11 -4.47 -22.90
C GLN A 352 38.48 -3.83 -22.66
N GLU A 353 38.65 -2.99 -21.64
CA GLU A 353 39.96 -2.43 -21.24
C GLU A 353 40.90 -3.46 -20.56
N LEU A 354 40.57 -4.76 -20.60
CA LEU A 354 41.40 -5.84 -20.09
C LEU A 354 42.11 -6.67 -21.19
N ASP A 355 42.00 -6.29 -22.48
CA ASP A 355 42.50 -7.09 -23.60
C ASP A 355 43.60 -6.39 -24.45
N ASP A 356 44.56 -5.71 -23.82
CA ASP A 356 45.77 -5.20 -24.51
C ASP A 356 47.05 -6.02 -24.22
N ASP A 357 46.92 -7.18 -23.57
CA ASP A 357 48.01 -8.17 -23.50
C ASP A 357 47.59 -9.48 -24.17
N GLU A 358 48.25 -9.77 -25.30
CA GLU A 358 48.11 -11.00 -26.10
C GLU A 358 48.36 -12.27 -25.26
N HIS A 359 47.38 -12.78 -24.51
CA HIS A 359 47.35 -14.18 -24.09
C HIS A 359 46.03 -14.79 -24.55
N GLU A 360 46.10 -15.83 -25.39
CA GLU A 360 44.99 -16.73 -25.67
C GLU A 360 44.41 -17.23 -24.34
N VAL A 361 43.25 -16.71 -23.93
CA VAL A 361 42.45 -17.27 -22.83
C VAL A 361 41.15 -17.85 -23.39
N SER A 362 41.32 -18.76 -24.33
CA SER A 362 40.53 -19.98 -24.35
C SER A 362 41.04 -20.84 -23.21
N ASP A 363 40.58 -20.56 -21.99
CA ASP A 363 40.43 -21.54 -20.91
C ASP A 363 39.84 -20.84 -19.68
N LEU A 364 38.58 -21.17 -19.40
CA LEU A 364 37.98 -20.99 -18.09
C LEU A 364 38.80 -21.79 -17.07
N PHE A 365 39.81 -21.17 -16.47
CA PHE A 365 40.52 -21.72 -15.33
C PHE A 365 39.67 -21.57 -14.07
N LEU A 366 38.83 -22.57 -13.81
CA LEU A 366 38.62 -23.06 -12.45
C LEU A 366 40.00 -23.43 -11.89
N ASP A 367 40.40 -22.81 -10.79
CA ASP A 367 41.66 -23.11 -10.11
C ASP A 367 41.74 -24.61 -9.79
N PRO A 368 42.83 -25.33 -10.15
CA PRO A 368 43.03 -26.73 -9.76
C PRO A 368 42.95 -26.94 -8.24
N ASP A 369 43.33 -25.93 -7.46
CA ASP A 369 43.22 -25.88 -5.99
C ASP A 369 41.76 -25.81 -5.51
N VAL A 370 40.83 -25.30 -6.31
CA VAL A 370 39.40 -25.23 -5.96
C VAL A 370 38.74 -26.59 -6.17
N LEU A 371 39.15 -27.33 -7.20
CA LEU A 371 38.67 -28.70 -7.43
C LEU A 371 39.22 -29.68 -6.39
N SER A 372 40.49 -29.55 -5.98
CA SER A 372 41.03 -30.38 -4.89
C SER A 372 40.36 -30.05 -3.56
N ARG A 373 40.07 -28.78 -3.28
CA ARG A 373 39.34 -28.36 -2.08
C ARG A 373 37.88 -28.81 -2.08
N LEU A 374 37.22 -28.88 -3.24
CA LEU A 374 35.87 -29.42 -3.36
C LEU A 374 35.84 -30.94 -3.14
N GLU A 375 36.81 -31.68 -3.67
CA GLU A 375 36.93 -33.13 -3.37
C GLU A 375 37.28 -33.40 -1.89
N GLU A 376 38.12 -32.56 -1.27
CA GLU A 376 38.41 -32.64 0.17
C GLU A 376 37.16 -32.33 1.02
N LEU A 377 36.36 -31.33 0.63
CA LEU A 377 35.12 -30.97 1.34
C LEU A 377 34.02 -32.03 1.17
N GLU A 378 33.85 -32.61 -0.02
CA GLU A 378 32.90 -33.71 -0.24
C GLU A 378 33.30 -34.99 0.54
N HIS A 379 34.61 -35.24 0.70
CA HIS A 379 35.10 -36.33 1.53
C HIS A 379 34.94 -36.04 3.03
N GLU A 380 35.14 -34.79 3.49
CA GLU A 380 34.92 -34.39 4.88
C GLU A 380 33.43 -34.41 5.27
N GLU A 381 32.52 -33.99 4.37
CA GLU A 381 31.08 -34.07 4.61
C GLU A 381 30.57 -35.53 4.60
N GLY A 382 31.13 -36.39 3.74
CA GLY A 382 30.85 -37.82 3.74
C GLY A 382 31.34 -38.55 4.99
N VAL A 383 32.46 -38.13 5.57
CA VAL A 383 32.97 -38.65 6.84
C VAL A 383 32.14 -38.14 8.02
N LYS A 384 31.78 -36.85 8.04
CA LYS A 384 30.89 -36.28 9.07
C LYS A 384 29.49 -36.89 9.09
N GLN A 385 28.90 -37.19 7.93
CA GLN A 385 27.62 -37.92 7.91
C GLN A 385 27.75 -39.36 8.43
N SER A 386 28.90 -40.01 8.23
CA SER A 386 29.14 -41.36 8.77
C SER A 386 29.50 -41.39 10.26
N GLU A 387 30.05 -40.28 10.79
CA GLU A 387 30.35 -40.09 12.21
C GLU A 387 29.10 -39.62 12.99
N GLU A 388 28.27 -38.74 12.41
CA GLU A 388 26.96 -38.35 12.98
C GLU A 388 25.97 -39.53 13.04
N GLU A 389 26.03 -40.48 12.09
CA GLU A 389 25.25 -41.73 12.16
C GLU A 389 25.82 -42.76 13.17
N GLN A 390 27.03 -42.55 13.71
CA GLN A 390 27.65 -43.41 14.72
C GLN A 390 27.64 -42.81 16.14
N GLU A 391 27.33 -41.52 16.30
CA GLU A 391 27.26 -40.84 17.61
C GLU A 391 25.82 -40.70 18.18
N GLU A 392 24.77 -41.18 17.49
CA GLU A 392 23.40 -41.22 18.06
C GLU A 392 23.18 -42.35 19.11
N ASP A 393 24.19 -43.18 19.40
CA ASP A 393 24.16 -44.21 20.44
C ASP A 393 25.31 -44.00 21.44
N ASP A 394 25.31 -42.90 22.22
CA ASP A 394 25.78 -42.88 23.64
C ASP A 394 25.66 -41.48 24.30
N ASP A 395 25.01 -41.47 25.48
CA ASP A 395 25.17 -40.57 26.64
C ASP A 395 24.62 -39.11 26.69
N ASP A 396 23.49 -39.00 27.41
CA ASP A 396 23.21 -38.21 28.63
C ASP A 396 23.74 -36.76 28.86
N ASP A 397 22.79 -35.91 29.30
CA ASP A 397 22.85 -34.82 30.31
C ASP A 397 23.97 -33.74 30.25
N ASP A 398 23.60 -32.46 30.06
CA ASP A 398 23.61 -31.45 31.14
C ASP A 398 23.40 -29.97 30.70
N ASP A 399 22.66 -29.28 31.57
CA ASP A 399 22.53 -27.85 31.93
C ASP A 399 23.50 -26.76 31.35
N PHE A 400 22.97 -25.55 31.06
CA PHE A 400 23.64 -24.27 31.39
C PHE A 400 22.68 -23.05 31.39
N VAL A 401 22.81 -22.19 32.40
CA VAL A 401 21.89 -21.11 32.86
C VAL A 401 22.49 -19.69 32.62
N ILE A 402 21.66 -18.65 32.83
CA ILE A 402 21.95 -17.21 33.15
C ILE A 402 21.93 -16.27 31.92
N ALA A 403 21.15 -15.18 31.84
CA ALA A 403 21.04 -14.10 32.82
C ALA A 403 19.67 -13.42 32.91
N GLU A 404 19.15 -13.38 34.14
CA GLU A 404 18.09 -12.52 34.63
C GLU A 404 18.77 -11.48 35.55
N GLU A 405 18.62 -10.16 35.34
CA GLU A 405 18.63 -9.21 36.47
C GLU A 405 18.14 -7.79 36.13
N ARG A 406 17.07 -7.43 36.86
CA ARG A 406 16.75 -6.19 37.60
C ARG A 406 17.08 -4.81 36.99
N PHE A 407 16.03 -3.99 36.94
CA PHE A 407 16.14 -2.54 37.16
C PHE A 407 15.20 -2.07 38.29
N THR A 408 15.69 -1.05 38.99
CA THR A 408 15.54 -0.72 40.42
C THR A 408 14.45 0.31 40.73
N GLU A 409 14.20 0.54 42.03
CA GLU A 409 13.15 1.41 42.57
C GLU A 409 13.24 2.90 42.22
N GLU A 410 14.34 3.37 41.61
CA GLU A 410 14.49 4.76 41.12
C GLU A 410 13.48 5.11 40.01
N HIS A 411 12.96 4.11 39.30
CA HIS A 411 11.95 4.28 38.26
C HIS A 411 10.53 4.52 38.83
N LYS A 412 10.30 4.21 40.11
CA LYS A 412 9.01 4.47 40.78
C LYS A 412 8.85 5.96 41.14
N ASP A 413 9.94 6.67 41.43
CA ASP A 413 9.89 8.09 41.80
C ASP A 413 9.69 9.01 40.59
N GLN A 414 10.17 8.59 39.41
CA GLN A 414 9.88 9.28 38.15
C GLN A 414 8.39 9.20 37.76
N LEU A 415 7.72 8.08 38.07
CA LEU A 415 6.27 7.90 37.89
C LEU A 415 5.42 8.79 38.82
N VAL A 416 5.92 9.12 40.02
CA VAL A 416 5.24 10.03 40.96
C VAL A 416 5.39 11.50 40.54
N ALA A 417 6.53 11.87 39.94
CA ALA A 417 6.75 13.20 39.38
C ALA A 417 5.84 13.50 38.18
N ILE A 418 5.63 12.52 37.29
CA ILE A 418 4.72 12.65 36.12
C ILE A 418 3.26 12.78 36.56
N ARG A 419 2.85 12.11 37.65
CA ARG A 419 1.48 12.15 38.17
C ARG A 419 1.10 13.50 38.81
N LYS A 420 2.08 14.33 39.20
CA LYS A 420 1.86 15.69 39.73
C LYS A 420 1.72 16.78 38.65
N ILE A 421 2.10 16.49 37.41
CA ILE A 421 2.00 17.45 36.30
C ILE A 421 0.57 17.47 35.71
N TYR A 422 -0.18 16.37 35.83
CA TYR A 422 -1.52 16.21 35.26
C TYR A 422 -2.67 16.28 36.29
N ASN A 423 -2.39 16.70 37.53
CA ASN A 423 -3.40 17.05 38.55
C ASN A 423 -2.86 18.14 39.50
N PRO A 424 -3.08 19.44 39.20
CA PRO A 424 -3.40 20.41 40.24
C PRO A 424 -4.84 20.21 40.78
#